data_AF-A0A8X8IGJ4-F1
#
_entry.id   AF-A0A8X8IGJ4-F1
#
_cell.length_a   1.000
_cell.length_b   1.000
_cell.length_c   1.000
_cell.angle_alpha   90.00
_cell.angle_beta   90.00
_cell.angle_gamma   90.00
#
_symmetry.space_group_name_H-M   'P 1'
#
loop_
_entity.id
_entity.type
_entity.pdbx_description
1 polymer ?
#
loop_
_entity_poly.entity_id
_entity_poly.type
_entity_poly.pdbx_seq_one_letter_code
_entity_poly.pdbx_strand_id
1 'polypeptide(L)'
;MLILESISNFKFQPIFLVMISAGESYKQLFENSPAPMYIYDNETFQFIEVNHAALEQYGYTREEFLSLSALDIRPPDEVTPFKAANIGVPDSY
;
A
#
# COMPACT_ATOMS: atom_id res chain seq x y z
N MET A 1 28.78 -5.87 23.27
CA MET A 1 27.41 -6.17 23.77
C MET A 1 26.82 -4.85 24.22
N LEU A 2 25.59 -4.53 23.78
CA LEU A 2 24.85 -3.27 23.96
C LEU A 2 25.09 -2.18 22.91
N ILE A 3 24.43 -2.30 21.73
CA ILE A 3 23.69 -1.20 21.07
C ILE A 3 22.57 -1.85 20.22
N LEU A 4 21.43 -2.19 20.81
CA LEU A 4 20.26 -2.75 20.11
C LEU A 4 18.92 -2.18 20.64
N GLU A 5 18.89 -0.93 21.11
CA GLU A 5 17.65 -0.31 21.62
C GLU A 5 17.32 1.06 21.01
N SER A 6 17.44 1.23 19.69
CA SER A 6 16.86 2.44 19.06
C SER A 6 16.54 2.34 17.57
N ILE A 7 15.94 1.24 17.12
CA ILE A 7 15.35 1.18 15.77
C ILE A 7 13.96 0.50 15.78
N SER A 8 13.21 0.64 16.89
CA SER A 8 11.95 -0.10 17.10
C SER A 8 10.67 0.69 16.80
N ASN A 9 10.71 1.79 16.04
CA ASN A 9 9.50 2.59 15.80
C ASN A 9 9.28 3.10 14.36
N PHE A 10 9.83 2.40 13.37
CA PHE A 10 9.36 2.57 11.99
C PHE A 10 8.80 1.24 11.47
N LYS A 11 7.49 1.04 11.60
CA LYS A 11 6.78 0.07 10.76
C LYS A 11 6.65 0.68 9.37
N PHE A 12 7.58 0.36 8.50
CA PHE A 12 7.49 0.67 7.07
C PHE A 12 6.39 -0.20 6.46
N GLN A 13 5.21 0.39 6.24
CA GLN A 13 4.34 -0.02 5.14
C GLN A 13 4.76 0.89 3.98
N PRO A 14 5.35 0.38 2.88
CA PRO A 14 5.73 1.27 1.80
C PRO A 14 4.44 1.86 1.25
N ILE A 15 4.31 3.19 1.26
CA ILE A 15 3.60 4.06 0.30
C ILE A 15 3.40 5.42 1.00
N PHE A 16 4.39 6.30 0.85
CA PHE A 16 4.12 7.75 0.84
C PHE A 16 5.24 8.46 0.07
N LEU A 17 5.24 8.30 -1.25
CA LEU A 17 5.84 9.24 -2.20
C LEU A 17 5.19 8.91 -3.54
N VAL A 18 4.34 9.75 -4.12
CA VAL A 18 4.77 10.90 -4.92
C VAL A 18 3.64 11.94 -4.92
N MET A 19 3.85 13.07 -4.24
CA MET A 19 3.39 14.36 -4.74
C MET A 19 4.42 14.84 -5.76
N ILE A 20 4.23 14.60 -7.07
CA ILE A 20 4.86 15.41 -8.13
C ILE A 20 3.94 15.34 -9.35
N SER A 21 3.51 16.51 -9.82
CA SER A 21 2.85 16.71 -11.10
C SER A 21 3.68 16.16 -12.27
N ALA A 22 3.20 15.14 -12.98
CA ALA A 22 3.36 14.97 -14.44
C ALA A 22 2.82 13.61 -14.89
N GLY A 23 1.97 13.63 -15.92
CA GLY A 23 1.47 12.43 -16.59
C GLY A 23 2.56 11.55 -17.20
N GLU A 24 2.16 10.33 -17.56
CA GLU A 24 2.93 9.21 -18.14
C GLU A 24 4.13 8.68 -17.31
N SER A 25 4.96 9.54 -16.73
CA SER A 25 6.12 9.17 -15.92
C SER A 25 5.74 8.42 -14.64
N TYR A 26 4.70 8.87 -13.94
CA TYR A 26 4.21 8.19 -12.73
C TYR A 26 3.77 6.74 -13.01
N LYS A 27 3.01 6.51 -14.09
CA LYS A 27 2.47 5.18 -14.39
C LYS A 27 3.60 4.19 -14.70
N GLN A 28 4.62 4.62 -15.43
CA GLN A 28 5.79 3.77 -15.70
C GLN A 28 6.61 3.49 -14.44
N LEU A 29 6.79 4.47 -13.58
CA LEU A 29 7.50 4.29 -12.30
C LEU A 29 6.72 3.36 -11.35
N PHE A 30 5.40 3.52 -11.28
CA PHE A 30 4.52 2.65 -10.49
C PHE A 30 4.58 1.21 -10.99
N GLU A 31 4.36 1.00 -12.30
CA GLU A 31 4.25 -0.34 -12.89
C GLU A 31 5.58 -1.09 -12.88
N ASN A 32 6.71 -0.40 -13.09
CA ASN A 32 8.04 -1.01 -13.15
C ASN A 32 8.81 -0.98 -11.81
N SER A 33 8.22 -0.45 -10.74
CA SER A 33 8.86 -0.46 -9.44
C SER A 33 9.05 -1.90 -8.96
N PRO A 34 10.25 -2.27 -8.45
CA PRO A 34 10.49 -3.60 -7.90
C PRO A 34 9.81 -3.81 -6.54
N ALA A 35 9.29 -2.74 -5.92
CA ALA A 35 8.54 -2.84 -4.67
C ALA A 35 7.05 -3.11 -4.96
N PRO A 36 6.41 -4.05 -4.25
CA PRO A 36 4.96 -4.21 -4.25
C PRO A 36 4.26 -2.90 -3.89
N MET A 37 3.36 -2.44 -4.77
CA MET A 37 2.56 -1.24 -4.55
C MET A 37 1.13 -1.44 -5.04
N TYR A 38 0.21 -0.81 -4.32
CA TYR A 38 -1.20 -0.72 -4.69
C TYR A 38 -1.77 0.62 -4.23
N ILE A 39 -2.88 1.02 -4.85
CA ILE A 39 -3.68 2.17 -4.47
C ILE A 39 -5.05 1.61 -4.05
N TYR A 40 -5.61 2.12 -2.97
CA TYR A 40 -6.95 1.75 -2.52
C TYR A 40 -7.76 2.99 -2.15
N ASP A 41 -9.08 2.85 -2.22
CA ASP A 41 -10.04 3.85 -1.79
C ASP A 41 -10.09 3.92 -0.26
N ASN A 42 -9.98 5.11 0.33
CA ASN A 42 -9.83 5.24 1.79
C ASN A 42 -11.14 4.99 2.57
N GLU A 43 -12.30 5.10 1.92
CA GLU A 43 -13.60 4.87 2.56
C GLU A 43 -13.96 3.38 2.56
N THR A 44 -13.79 2.72 1.41
CA THR A 44 -14.21 1.34 1.16
C THR A 44 -13.06 0.34 1.30
N PHE A 45 -11.83 0.82 1.30
CA PHE A 45 -10.60 0.02 1.24
C PHE A 45 -10.50 -0.86 0.00
N GLN A 46 -11.29 -0.62 -1.06
CA GLN A 46 -11.18 -1.37 -2.31
C GLN A 46 -9.94 -0.96 -3.09
N PHE A 47 -9.26 -1.92 -3.70
CA PHE A 47 -8.12 -1.60 -4.56
C PHE A 47 -8.57 -0.90 -5.83
N ILE A 48 -7.85 0.16 -6.17
CA ILE A 48 -8.04 0.97 -7.39
C ILE A 48 -7.00 0.57 -8.43
N GLU A 49 -5.75 0.40 -8.00
CA GLU A 49 -4.63 0.01 -8.86
C GLU A 49 -3.63 -0.87 -8.09
N VAL A 50 -2.89 -1.68 -8.83
CA VAL A 50 -1.87 -2.59 -8.29
C VAL A 50 -0.76 -2.77 -9.31
N ASN A 51 0.50 -2.74 -8.89
CA ASN A 51 1.63 -2.92 -9.80
C ASN A 51 1.99 -4.40 -9.97
N HIS A 52 2.85 -4.69 -10.96
CA HIS A 52 3.27 -6.06 -11.27
C HIS A 52 3.95 -6.76 -10.08
N ALA A 53 4.84 -6.08 -9.36
CA ALA A 53 5.55 -6.64 -8.21
C ALA A 53 4.59 -7.09 -7.09
N ALA A 54 3.47 -6.40 -6.88
CA ALA A 54 2.46 -6.83 -5.93
C ALA A 54 1.72 -8.08 -6.40
N LEU A 55 1.36 -8.17 -7.68
CA LEU A 55 0.73 -9.39 -8.22
C LEU A 55 1.63 -10.61 -8.06
N GLU A 56 2.93 -10.47 -8.35
CA GLU A 56 3.91 -11.54 -8.14
C GLU A 56 4.07 -11.93 -6.67
N GLN A 57 4.11 -10.95 -5.76
CA GLN A 57 4.27 -11.21 -4.33
C GLN A 57 3.05 -11.89 -3.71
N TYR A 58 1.84 -11.43 -4.05
CA TYR A 58 0.60 -11.92 -3.45
C TYR A 58 0.00 -13.12 -4.21
N GLY A 59 0.44 -13.37 -5.46
CA GLY A 59 0.04 -14.53 -6.24
C GLY A 59 -1.36 -14.44 -6.84
N TYR A 60 -1.88 -13.23 -7.05
CA TYR A 60 -3.18 -12.97 -7.67
C TYR A 60 -3.02 -12.47 -9.10
N THR A 61 -4.02 -12.75 -9.94
CA THR A 61 -4.23 -11.98 -11.17
C THR A 61 -4.63 -10.54 -10.84
N ARG A 62 -4.53 -9.64 -11.82
CA ARG A 62 -4.91 -8.23 -11.60
C ARG A 62 -6.39 -8.11 -11.29
N GLU A 63 -7.22 -8.84 -12.02
CA GLU A 63 -8.67 -8.86 -11.86
C GLU A 63 -9.08 -9.38 -10.48
N GLU A 64 -8.44 -10.46 -10.00
CA GLU A 64 -8.66 -10.97 -8.65
C GLU A 64 -8.22 -9.94 -7.61
N PHE A 65 -7.02 -9.36 -7.75
CA PHE A 65 -6.51 -8.39 -6.78
C PHE A 65 -7.41 -7.16 -6.67
N LEU A 66 -7.88 -6.63 -7.81
CA LEU A 66 -8.80 -5.49 -7.84
C LEU A 66 -10.21 -5.82 -7.33
N SER A 67 -10.56 -7.10 -7.17
CA SER A 67 -11.80 -7.52 -6.51
C SER A 67 -11.69 -7.62 -4.99
N LEU A 68 -10.47 -7.55 -4.45
CA LEU A 68 -10.20 -7.61 -3.01
C LEU A 68 -10.25 -6.21 -2.36
N SER A 69 -10.34 -6.21 -1.04
CA SER A 69 -10.06 -5.06 -0.19
C SER A 69 -8.64 -5.13 0.37
N ALA A 70 -8.05 -3.97 0.68
CA ALA A 70 -6.85 -3.88 1.49
C ALA A 70 -6.98 -4.64 2.82
N LEU A 71 -8.19 -4.80 3.34
CA LEU A 71 -8.43 -5.55 4.57
C LEU A 71 -8.26 -7.07 4.39
N ASP A 72 -8.46 -7.61 3.18
CA ASP A 72 -8.46 -9.06 2.92
C ASP A 72 -7.05 -9.65 2.84
N ILE A 73 -6.06 -8.85 2.47
CA ILE A 73 -4.65 -9.27 2.33
C ILE A 73 -3.85 -9.15 3.63
N ARG A 74 -4.51 -8.81 4.74
CA ARG A 74 -3.89 -8.53 6.05
C ARG A 74 -4.27 -9.58 7.08
N PRO A 75 -3.40 -9.86 8.07
CA PRO A 75 -3.77 -10.63 9.23
C PRO A 75 -4.98 -10.01 9.98
N PRO A 76 -5.91 -10.81 10.52
CA PRO A 76 -7.10 -10.28 11.19
C PRO A 76 -6.83 -9.31 12.35
N ASP A 77 -5.71 -9.49 13.06
CA ASP A 77 -5.25 -8.65 14.16
C ASP A 77 -4.71 -7.29 13.70
N GLU A 78 -4.33 -7.14 12.43
CA GLU A 78 -3.87 -5.87 11.85
C GLU A 78 -5.01 -5.03 11.24
N VAL A 79 -6.19 -5.61 11.01
CA VAL A 79 -7.34 -4.92 10.39
C VAL A 79 -7.79 -3.71 11.21
N THR A 80 -7.98 -3.88 12.52
CA THR A 80 -8.48 -2.80 13.39
C THR A 80 -7.48 -1.65 13.52
N PRO A 81 -6.18 -1.89 13.82
CA PRO A 81 -5.17 -0.84 13.78
C PRO A 81 -5.05 -0.14 12.43
N PHE A 82 -5.16 -0.89 11.32
CA PHE A 82 -5.08 -0.33 9.98
C PHE A 82 -6.25 0.60 9.67
N LYS A 83 -7.49 0.21 9.99
CA LYS A 83 -8.65 1.09 9.86
C LYS A 83 -8.47 2.37 10.68
N ALA A 84 -8.09 2.26 11.94
CA ALA A 84 -7.91 3.40 12.83
C ALA A 84 -6.85 4.40 12.31
N ALA A 85 -5.79 3.91 11.66
CA ALA A 85 -4.74 4.75 11.09
C ALA A 85 -5.16 5.49 9.80
N ASN A 86 -6.21 5.01 9.12
CA ASN A 86 -6.66 5.54 7.83
C ASN A 86 -7.98 6.33 7.92
N ILE A 87 -8.73 6.18 9.01
CA ILE A 87 -9.93 6.98 9.29
C ILE A 87 -9.54 8.45 9.55
N GLY A 88 -10.10 9.36 8.73
CA GLY A 88 -9.94 10.82 8.91
C GLY A 88 -8.73 11.44 8.22
N VAL A 89 -7.99 10.68 7.40
CA VAL A 89 -6.99 11.24 6.48
C VAL A 89 -7.73 11.93 5.33
N PRO A 90 -7.59 13.25 5.13
CA PRO A 90 -8.26 13.94 4.03
C PRO A 90 -7.78 13.42 2.66
N ASP A 91 -8.68 13.41 1.67
CA ASP A 91 -8.38 12.99 0.28
C ASP A 91 -7.32 13.88 -0.42
N SER A 92 -6.91 14.99 0.20
CA SER A 92 -6.06 16.01 -0.40
C SER A 92 -4.78 16.26 0.40
N TYR A 93 -3.65 15.80 -0.16
CA TYR A 93 -2.35 16.48 -0.07
C TYR A 93 -1.91 16.87 -1.47
#